data_AF-A0A6M8FHC2-F1
#
_entry.id   AF-A0A6M8FHC2-F1
#
_cell.length_a   1.000
_cell.length_b   1.000
_cell.length_c   1.000
_cell.angle_alpha   90.00
_cell.angle_beta   90.00
_cell.angle_gamma   90.00
#
_symmetry.space_group_name_H-M   'P 1'
#
loop_
_entity.id
_entity.type
_entity.pdbx_description
1 polymer ?
#
loop_
_entity_poly.entity_id
_entity_poly.type
_entity_poly.pdbx_seq_one_letter_code
_entity_poly.pdbx_strand_id
1 'polypeptide(L)'
;MAHDDSLGELESTLKMHATQLVDSLEKGRFGEAVQLIHELNQTRDRGLYQEVGRLTRELHNAIVNFQIDPGNPHAQEISQISDATERLSYVVTMTEKAANRTMDLVEQSAPLVNGLGDEAQSLSADWGKFMRRELGADAFRELAKRIELFLAHSERDSQKLSGYLNDILLAQDYQDLTGQVIKRVTQLVTEVEGNLLKLVLMASHVDRFAGIQHDHEALRAEQEQQKEPSRGEGPQIHADKREDVASNQDDVDDLLSSLGF
;
A
#
# COMPACT_ATOMS: atom_id res chain seq x y z
N MET A 1 22.83 -20.75 8.17
CA MET A 1 23.89 -21.76 8.43
C MET A 1 23.37 -23.20 8.45
N ALA A 2 22.11 -23.49 8.80
CA ALA A 2 21.54 -24.85 8.74
C ALA A 2 21.07 -25.32 7.34
N HIS A 3 21.12 -24.44 6.33
CA HIS A 3 20.57 -24.68 4.99
C HIS A 3 21.49 -25.54 4.10
N ASP A 4 22.77 -25.65 4.48
CA ASP A 4 23.85 -26.26 3.68
C ASP A 4 24.09 -27.74 4.08
N ASP A 5 23.87 -28.08 5.36
CA ASP A 5 24.16 -29.41 5.90
C ASP A 5 23.25 -30.51 5.31
N SER A 6 21.94 -30.28 5.19
CA SER A 6 21.03 -31.33 4.70
C SER A 6 21.18 -31.60 3.19
N LEU A 7 21.57 -30.58 2.43
CA LEU A 7 21.87 -30.70 1.00
C LEU A 7 23.17 -31.48 0.78
N GLY A 8 24.21 -31.20 1.57
CA GLY A 8 25.47 -31.94 1.53
C GLY A 8 25.32 -33.42 1.93
N GLU A 9 24.47 -33.71 2.91
CA GLU A 9 24.20 -35.09 3.36
C GLU A 9 23.48 -35.91 2.27
N LEU A 10 22.50 -35.31 1.61
CA LEU A 10 21.75 -35.94 0.52
C LEU A 10 22.62 -36.16 -0.72
N GLU A 11 23.46 -35.20 -1.09
CA GLU A 11 24.35 -35.27 -2.25
C GLU A 11 25.46 -36.32 -2.07
N SER A 12 25.99 -36.44 -0.84
CA SER A 12 26.93 -37.49 -0.45
C SER A 12 26.30 -38.89 -0.54
N THR A 13 25.07 -39.01 -0.05
CA THR A 13 24.28 -40.26 -0.09
C THR A 13 23.98 -40.66 -1.54
N LEU A 14 23.62 -39.70 -2.40
CA LEU A 14 23.40 -39.93 -3.84
C LEU A 14 24.66 -40.45 -4.54
N LYS A 15 25.82 -39.82 -4.28
CA LYS A 15 27.11 -40.25 -4.87
C LYS A 15 27.50 -41.66 -4.43
N MET A 16 27.32 -41.98 -3.16
CA MET A 16 27.64 -43.31 -2.63
C MET A 16 26.78 -44.38 -3.30
N HIS A 17 25.46 -44.20 -3.33
CA HIS A 17 24.55 -45.18 -3.93
C HIS A 17 24.69 -45.27 -5.46
N ALA A 18 25.00 -44.15 -6.15
CA ALA A 18 25.33 -44.19 -7.58
C ALA A 18 26.57 -45.04 -7.88
N THR A 19 27.61 -44.94 -7.06
CA THR A 19 28.83 -45.74 -7.21
C THR A 19 28.55 -47.23 -6.97
N GLN A 20 27.74 -47.56 -5.96
CA GLN A 20 27.32 -48.93 -5.67
C GLN A 20 26.38 -49.51 -6.74
N LEU A 21 25.54 -48.68 -7.34
CA LEU A 21 24.66 -49.06 -8.44
C LEU A 21 25.47 -49.47 -9.67
N VAL A 22 26.48 -48.67 -10.03
CA VAL A 22 27.39 -48.99 -11.15
C VAL A 22 28.12 -50.31 -10.88
N ASP A 23 28.70 -50.50 -9.69
CA ASP A 23 29.40 -51.75 -9.33
C ASP A 23 28.47 -52.98 -9.37
N SER A 24 27.22 -52.82 -8.96
CA SER A 24 26.21 -53.90 -8.98
C SER A 24 25.77 -54.25 -10.40
N LEU A 25 25.64 -53.26 -11.28
CA LEU A 25 25.35 -53.46 -12.70
C LEU A 25 26.52 -54.12 -13.44
N GLU A 26 27.76 -53.70 -13.17
CA GLU A 26 28.97 -54.28 -13.77
C GLU A 26 29.17 -55.75 -13.37
N LYS A 27 28.74 -56.13 -12.16
CA LYS A 27 28.82 -57.51 -11.66
C LYS A 27 27.57 -58.36 -11.98
N GLY A 28 26.63 -57.83 -12.76
CA GLY A 28 25.41 -58.54 -13.19
C GLY A 28 24.37 -58.78 -12.10
N ARG A 29 24.47 -58.08 -10.95
CA ARG A 29 23.55 -58.22 -9.81
C ARG A 29 22.38 -57.25 -9.95
N PHE A 30 21.49 -57.54 -10.89
CA PHE A 30 20.33 -56.68 -11.20
C PHE A 30 19.34 -56.54 -10.03
N GLY A 31 19.20 -57.54 -9.16
CA GLY A 31 18.33 -57.46 -7.99
C GLY A 31 18.80 -56.39 -6.98
N GLU A 32 20.11 -56.35 -6.69
CA GLU A 32 20.70 -55.31 -5.84
C GLU A 32 20.60 -53.93 -6.49
N ALA A 33 20.79 -53.84 -7.82
CA ALA A 33 20.66 -52.59 -8.55
C ALA A 33 19.23 -52.00 -8.48
N VAL A 34 18.19 -52.83 -8.62
CA VAL A 34 16.79 -52.38 -8.50
C VAL A 34 16.49 -51.93 -7.07
N GLN A 35 17.03 -52.62 -6.07
CA GLN A 35 16.85 -52.24 -4.67
C GLN A 35 17.52 -50.90 -4.33
N LEU A 36 18.73 -50.66 -4.84
CA LEU A 36 19.42 -49.38 -4.73
C LEU A 36 18.65 -48.23 -5.40
N ILE A 37 18.03 -48.47 -6.56
CA ILE A 37 17.16 -47.47 -7.24
C ILE A 37 15.92 -47.14 -6.40
N HIS A 38 15.35 -48.14 -5.73
CA HIS A 38 14.20 -47.94 -4.86
C HIS A 38 14.58 -47.12 -3.62
N GLU A 39 15.71 -47.43 -2.98
CA GLU A 39 16.25 -46.67 -1.84
C GLU A 39 16.57 -45.21 -2.21
N LEU A 40 17.12 -44.98 -3.41
CA LEU A 40 17.36 -43.64 -3.96
C LEU A 40 16.06 -42.84 -4.12
N ASN A 41 15.02 -43.46 -4.71
CA ASN A 41 13.70 -42.82 -4.86
C ASN A 41 13.08 -42.52 -3.49
N GLN A 42 13.14 -43.46 -2.56
CA GLN A 42 12.55 -43.29 -1.24
C GLN A 42 13.25 -42.18 -0.43
N THR A 43 14.58 -42.09 -0.55
CA THR A 43 15.38 -41.02 0.06
C THR A 43 15.05 -39.66 -0.53
N ARG A 44 14.90 -39.58 -1.87
CA ARG A 44 14.46 -38.38 -2.58
C ARG A 44 13.10 -37.91 -2.09
N ASP A 45 12.10 -38.79 -2.09
CA ASP A 45 10.73 -38.44 -1.72
C ASP A 45 10.66 -37.96 -0.27
N ARG A 46 11.44 -38.56 0.64
CA ARG A 46 11.53 -38.14 2.05
C ARG A 46 12.10 -36.74 2.22
N GLY A 47 13.17 -36.40 1.48
CA GLY A 47 13.74 -35.05 1.48
C GLY A 47 12.75 -34.00 0.98
N LEU A 48 11.98 -34.35 -0.06
CA LEU A 48 10.95 -33.51 -0.66
C LEU A 48 9.82 -33.19 0.35
N TYR A 49 9.31 -34.19 1.06
CA TYR A 49 8.29 -34.00 2.10
C TYR A 49 8.79 -33.18 3.29
N GLN A 50 10.04 -33.35 3.70
CA GLN A 50 10.63 -32.56 4.79
C GLN A 50 10.75 -31.08 4.43
N GLU A 51 11.15 -30.77 3.19
CA GLU A 51 11.24 -29.39 2.74
C GLU A 51 9.88 -28.71 2.59
N VAL A 52 8.88 -29.40 2.02
CA VAL A 52 7.51 -28.88 1.95
C VAL A 52 6.94 -28.61 3.34
N GLY A 53 7.17 -29.51 4.30
CA GLY A 53 6.75 -29.34 5.70
C GLY A 53 7.46 -28.17 6.40
N ARG A 54 8.75 -27.96 6.12
CA ARG A 54 9.53 -26.82 6.63
C ARG A 54 9.02 -25.50 6.07
N LEU A 55 8.82 -25.43 4.75
CA LEU A 55 8.28 -24.26 4.05
C LEU A 55 6.92 -23.81 4.58
N THR A 56 6.02 -24.78 4.79
CA THR A 56 4.68 -24.50 5.33
C THR A 56 4.77 -23.92 6.75
N ARG A 57 5.73 -24.38 7.55
CA ARG A 57 5.98 -23.85 8.91
C ARG A 57 6.67 -22.49 8.91
N GLU A 58 7.64 -22.24 8.04
CA GLU A 58 8.27 -20.92 7.93
C GLU A 58 7.25 -19.87 7.50
N LEU A 59 6.41 -20.17 6.51
CA LEU A 59 5.31 -19.31 6.09
C LEU A 59 4.30 -19.09 7.24
N HIS A 60 3.88 -20.17 7.91
CA HIS A 60 2.96 -20.07 9.05
C HIS A 60 3.54 -19.27 10.22
N ASN A 61 4.83 -19.46 10.54
CA ASN A 61 5.50 -18.73 11.63
C ASN A 61 5.68 -17.25 11.30
N ALA A 62 5.97 -16.89 10.04
CA ALA A 62 6.00 -15.50 9.60
C ALA A 62 4.62 -14.84 9.74
N ILE A 63 3.55 -15.59 9.48
CA ILE A 63 2.16 -15.13 9.67
C ILE A 63 1.80 -14.99 11.17
N VAL A 64 2.25 -15.93 12.03
CA VAL A 64 1.82 -16.01 13.45
C VAL A 64 2.67 -15.19 14.42
N ASN A 65 4.00 -15.07 14.23
CA ASN A 65 4.88 -14.28 15.10
C ASN A 65 4.72 -12.75 14.94
N PHE A 66 3.72 -12.33 14.16
CA PHE A 66 3.34 -10.95 13.92
C PHE A 66 2.58 -10.30 15.11
N GLN A 67 2.59 -10.91 16.30
CA GLN A 67 2.00 -10.34 17.50
C GLN A 67 2.81 -9.15 18.04
N ILE A 68 2.06 -8.12 18.44
CA ILE A 68 2.46 -6.71 18.51
C ILE A 68 3.38 -6.33 19.68
N ASP A 69 4.24 -5.35 19.39
CA ASP A 69 5.01 -4.59 20.39
C ASP A 69 4.05 -3.86 21.37
N PRO A 70 4.05 -4.20 22.68
CA PRO A 70 3.06 -3.70 23.65
C PRO A 70 3.16 -2.21 23.99
N GLY A 71 4.10 -1.46 23.43
CA GLY A 71 4.44 -0.09 23.85
C GLY A 71 3.54 1.04 23.35
N ASN A 72 2.54 0.77 22.48
CA ASN A 72 1.69 1.83 21.92
C ASN A 72 0.31 1.86 22.62
N PRO A 73 -0.17 3.01 23.13
CA PRO A 73 -1.47 3.11 23.79
C PRO A 73 -2.68 2.75 22.90
N HIS A 74 -2.53 2.76 21.57
CA HIS A 74 -3.53 2.23 20.61
C HIS A 74 -3.18 0.84 20.05
N ALA A 75 -2.16 0.17 20.62
CA ALA A 75 -1.77 -1.18 20.23
C ALA A 75 -2.93 -2.18 20.36
N GLN A 76 -3.83 -2.01 21.32
CA GLN A 76 -4.98 -2.91 21.48
C GLN A 76 -6.00 -2.81 20.34
N GLU A 77 -6.20 -1.63 19.75
CA GLU A 77 -7.08 -1.45 18.58
C GLU A 77 -6.41 -1.96 17.30
N ILE A 78 -5.10 -1.74 17.16
CA ILE A 78 -4.29 -2.21 16.01
C ILE A 78 -4.00 -3.72 16.09
N SER A 79 -4.01 -4.32 17.30
CA SER A 79 -3.74 -5.74 17.56
C SER A 79 -4.92 -6.66 17.34
N GLN A 80 -6.13 -6.12 17.37
CA GLN A 80 -7.30 -6.89 16.94
C GLN A 80 -7.39 -7.05 15.43
N ILE A 81 -6.62 -6.25 14.68
CA ILE A 81 -6.58 -6.30 13.23
C ILE A 81 -5.41 -7.18 12.77
N SER A 82 -5.71 -8.47 12.64
CA SER A 82 -4.81 -9.50 12.11
C SER A 82 -4.63 -9.40 10.59
N ASP A 83 -5.57 -8.76 9.88
CA ASP A 83 -5.64 -8.75 8.42
C ASP A 83 -5.20 -7.40 7.83
N ALA A 84 -4.32 -7.42 6.83
CA ALA A 84 -3.92 -6.25 6.07
C ALA A 84 -5.12 -5.50 5.46
N THR A 85 -6.18 -6.25 5.11
CA THR A 85 -7.44 -5.72 4.57
C THR A 85 -8.15 -4.80 5.56
N GLU A 86 -8.26 -5.23 6.81
CA GLU A 86 -8.84 -4.43 7.89
C GLU A 86 -7.96 -3.22 8.23
N ARG A 87 -6.63 -3.35 8.14
CA ARG A 87 -5.69 -2.22 8.34
C ARG A 87 -5.85 -1.15 7.27
N LEU A 88 -5.97 -1.55 6.01
CA LEU A 88 -6.24 -0.63 4.91
C LEU A 88 -7.66 -0.03 5.03
N SER A 89 -8.64 -0.81 5.47
CA SER A 89 -10.00 -0.32 5.74
C SER A 89 -10.01 0.76 6.82
N TYR A 90 -9.23 0.57 7.90
CA TYR A 90 -9.04 1.59 8.93
C TYR A 90 -8.45 2.89 8.36
N VAL A 91 -7.46 2.78 7.48
CA VAL A 91 -6.86 3.94 6.80
C VAL A 91 -7.90 4.70 5.97
N VAL A 92 -8.72 3.98 5.21
CA VAL A 92 -9.81 4.57 4.40
C VAL A 92 -10.79 5.32 5.29
N THR A 93 -11.30 4.68 6.35
CA THR A 93 -12.26 5.31 7.27
C THR A 93 -11.69 6.55 7.95
N MET A 94 -10.43 6.50 8.40
CA MET A 94 -9.79 7.65 9.06
C MET A 94 -9.57 8.81 8.08
N THR A 95 -9.18 8.50 6.84
CA THR A 95 -8.97 9.50 5.79
C THR A 95 -10.29 10.16 5.40
N GLU A 96 -11.36 9.37 5.21
CA GLU A 96 -12.69 9.86 4.90
C GLU A 96 -13.23 10.77 6.02
N LYS A 97 -13.09 10.35 7.28
CA LYS A 97 -13.51 11.13 8.43
C LYS A 97 -12.79 12.47 8.52
N ALA A 98 -11.47 12.48 8.30
CA ALA A 98 -10.68 13.70 8.32
C ALA A 98 -11.00 14.64 7.15
N ALA A 99 -11.21 14.09 5.95
CA ALA A 99 -11.62 14.84 4.78
C ALA A 99 -12.99 15.51 5.00
N ASN A 100 -13.99 14.74 5.45
CA ASN A 100 -15.31 15.27 5.77
C ASN A 100 -15.25 16.35 6.84
N ARG A 101 -14.51 16.12 7.93
CA ARG A 101 -14.32 17.11 9.00
C ARG A 101 -13.68 18.40 8.49
N THR A 102 -12.68 18.28 7.60
CA THR A 102 -12.03 19.44 6.99
C THR A 102 -12.99 20.22 6.11
N MET A 103 -13.77 19.54 5.26
CA MET A 103 -14.78 20.17 4.40
C MET A 103 -15.84 20.91 5.22
N ASP A 104 -16.38 20.28 6.27
CA ASP A 104 -17.38 20.90 7.16
C ASP A 104 -16.85 22.20 7.80
N LEU A 105 -15.59 22.22 8.22
CA LEU A 105 -14.96 23.39 8.86
C LEU A 105 -14.68 24.50 7.84
N VAL A 106 -14.28 24.14 6.62
CA VAL A 106 -14.12 25.10 5.51
C VAL A 106 -15.47 25.70 5.12
N GLU A 107 -16.53 24.90 5.01
CA GLU A 107 -17.88 25.37 4.71
C GLU A 107 -18.42 26.33 5.77
N GLN A 108 -18.12 26.07 7.05
CA GLN A 108 -18.45 26.98 8.16
C GLN A 108 -17.59 28.25 8.17
N SER A 109 -16.37 28.21 7.63
CA SER A 109 -15.46 29.35 7.55
C SER A 109 -15.82 30.32 6.44
N ALA A 110 -16.28 29.81 5.29
CA ALA A 110 -16.65 30.60 4.12
C ALA A 110 -17.62 31.77 4.40
N PRO A 111 -18.76 31.58 5.10
CA PRO A 111 -19.68 32.69 5.36
C PRO A 111 -19.09 33.76 6.29
N LEU A 112 -18.19 33.40 7.21
CA LEU A 112 -17.51 34.36 8.07
C LEU A 112 -16.60 35.28 7.25
N VAL A 113 -15.80 34.69 6.36
CA VAL A 113 -14.88 35.45 5.50
C VAL A 113 -15.65 36.32 4.52
N ASN A 114 -16.70 35.78 3.88
CA ASN A 114 -17.52 36.53 2.93
C ASN A 114 -18.26 37.69 3.63
N GLY A 115 -18.86 37.45 4.80
CA GLY A 115 -19.53 38.50 5.56
C GLY A 115 -18.60 39.64 5.96
N LEU A 116 -17.38 39.32 6.41
CA LEU A 116 -16.36 40.32 6.71
C LEU A 116 -15.94 41.11 5.47
N GLY A 117 -15.77 40.44 4.33
CA GLY A 117 -15.41 41.06 3.05
C GLY A 117 -16.47 42.03 2.56
N ASP A 118 -17.74 41.61 2.55
CA ASP A 118 -18.88 42.41 2.09
C ASP A 118 -19.09 43.65 2.96
N GLU A 119 -19.02 43.49 4.30
CA GLU A 119 -19.20 44.60 5.23
C GLU A 119 -18.03 45.59 5.17
N ALA A 120 -16.78 45.09 5.07
CA ALA A 120 -15.60 45.92 4.88
C ALA A 120 -15.66 46.73 3.57
N GLN A 121 -16.12 46.12 2.47
CA GLN A 121 -16.26 46.79 1.18
C GLN A 121 -17.33 47.90 1.25
N SER A 122 -18.47 47.62 1.88
CA SER A 122 -19.53 48.61 2.10
C SER A 122 -19.04 49.79 2.94
N LEU A 123 -18.39 49.52 4.07
CA LEU A 123 -17.86 50.55 4.96
C LEU A 123 -16.77 51.38 4.29
N SER A 124 -15.88 50.75 3.51
CA SER A 124 -14.84 51.45 2.75
C SER A 124 -15.43 52.43 1.74
N ALA A 125 -16.49 52.04 1.03
CA ALA A 125 -17.18 52.91 0.09
C ALA A 125 -17.81 54.14 0.79
N ASP A 126 -18.47 53.92 1.92
CA ASP A 126 -19.10 55.00 2.70
C ASP A 126 -18.06 55.91 3.37
N TRP A 127 -16.95 55.34 3.84
CA TRP A 127 -15.79 56.11 4.32
C TRP A 127 -15.21 57.00 3.20
N GLY A 128 -15.13 56.49 1.97
CA GLY A 128 -14.72 57.27 0.81
C GLY A 128 -15.63 58.47 0.53
N LYS A 129 -16.96 58.30 0.64
CA LYS A 129 -17.94 59.41 0.51
C LYS A 129 -17.75 60.45 1.61
N PHE A 130 -17.47 60.01 2.84
CA PHE A 130 -17.17 60.91 3.96
C PHE A 130 -15.94 61.77 3.67
N MET A 131 -14.85 61.15 3.20
CA MET A 131 -13.60 61.85 2.87
C MET A 131 -13.76 62.88 1.74
N ARG A 132 -14.68 62.64 0.80
CA ARG A 132 -15.06 63.60 -0.25
C ARG A 132 -16.04 64.68 0.21
N ARG A 133 -16.43 64.69 1.49
CA ARG A 133 -17.42 65.60 2.09
C ARG A 133 -18.82 65.47 1.48
N GLU A 134 -19.15 64.28 0.98
CA GLU A 134 -20.45 63.96 0.37
C GLU A 134 -21.48 63.47 1.40
N LEU A 135 -21.10 63.39 2.69
CA LEU A 135 -21.95 62.92 3.79
C LEU A 135 -22.25 64.02 4.81
N GLY A 136 -23.52 64.15 5.18
CA GLY A 136 -23.98 65.03 6.25
C GLY A 136 -23.75 64.45 7.66
N ALA A 137 -23.97 65.27 8.68
CA ALA A 137 -23.70 64.91 10.08
C ALA A 137 -24.47 63.67 10.57
N ASP A 138 -25.73 63.49 10.15
CA ASP A 138 -26.54 62.34 10.54
C ASP A 138 -26.04 61.04 9.90
N ALA A 139 -25.66 61.09 8.62
CA ALA A 139 -25.09 59.94 7.91
C ALA A 139 -23.71 59.55 8.45
N PHE A 140 -22.92 60.52 8.93
CA PHE A 140 -21.65 60.23 9.61
C PHE A 140 -21.86 59.52 10.95
N ARG A 141 -22.85 59.94 11.76
CA ARG A 141 -23.16 59.24 13.03
C ARG A 141 -23.57 57.79 12.79
N GLU A 142 -24.32 57.53 11.72
CA GLU A 142 -24.69 56.17 11.33
C GLU A 142 -23.49 55.34 10.86
N LEU A 143 -22.62 55.93 10.04
CA LEU A 143 -21.36 55.30 9.63
C LEU A 143 -20.48 54.95 10.83
N ALA A 144 -20.33 55.86 11.79
CA ALA A 144 -19.55 55.61 13.01
C ALA A 144 -20.08 54.43 13.82
N LYS A 145 -21.41 54.32 14.00
CA LYS A 145 -22.04 53.16 14.66
C LYS A 145 -21.82 51.86 13.90
N ARG A 146 -21.93 51.88 12.57
CA ARG A 146 -21.68 50.70 11.74
C ARG A 146 -20.23 50.25 11.82
N ILE A 147 -19.27 51.18 11.86
CA ILE A 147 -17.85 50.86 12.06
C ILE A 147 -17.63 50.21 13.43
N GLU A 148 -18.24 50.75 14.50
CA GLU A 148 -18.15 50.16 15.84
C GLU A 148 -18.69 48.72 15.88
N LEU A 149 -19.85 48.49 15.27
CA LEU A 149 -20.44 47.15 15.16
C LEU A 149 -19.56 46.19 14.33
N PHE A 150 -19.04 46.64 13.19
CA PHE A 150 -18.15 45.86 12.36
C PHE A 150 -16.86 45.48 13.08
N LEU A 151 -16.25 46.39 13.84
CA LEU A 151 -15.05 46.08 14.62
C LEU A 151 -15.33 44.97 15.65
N ALA A 152 -16.47 45.05 16.35
CA ALA A 152 -16.87 44.03 17.32
C ALA A 152 -17.21 42.67 16.67
N HIS A 153 -17.84 42.67 15.49
CA HIS A 153 -18.11 41.45 14.74
C HIS A 153 -16.83 40.83 14.17
N SER A 154 -15.93 41.66 13.62
CA SER A 154 -14.66 41.24 13.06
C SER A 154 -13.75 40.55 14.07
N GLU A 155 -13.69 41.05 15.30
CA GLU A 155 -12.96 40.39 16.39
C GLU A 155 -13.52 38.99 16.67
N ARG A 156 -14.84 38.87 16.80
CA ARG A 156 -15.53 37.61 17.11
C ARG A 156 -15.39 36.58 16.00
N ASP A 157 -15.60 36.99 14.74
CA ASP A 157 -15.57 36.09 13.60
C ASP A 157 -14.13 35.67 13.26
N SER A 158 -13.14 36.55 13.48
CA SER A 158 -11.72 36.19 13.40
C SER A 158 -11.32 35.14 14.45
N GLN A 159 -11.82 35.26 15.68
CA GLN A 159 -11.59 34.24 16.72
C GLN A 159 -12.20 32.89 16.35
N LYS A 160 -13.43 32.88 15.82
CA LYS A 160 -14.07 31.64 15.33
C LYS A 160 -13.30 31.02 14.17
N LEU A 161 -12.90 31.83 13.18
CA LEU A 161 -12.12 31.38 12.04
C LEU A 161 -10.79 30.76 12.50
N SER A 162 -10.10 31.41 13.43
CA SER A 162 -8.88 30.85 14.03
C SER A 162 -9.15 29.51 14.73
N GLY A 163 -10.29 29.36 15.40
CA GLY A 163 -10.72 28.08 15.99
C GLY A 163 -10.92 27.00 14.95
N TYR A 164 -11.64 27.30 13.86
CA TYR A 164 -11.86 26.35 12.76
C TYR A 164 -10.56 25.96 12.05
N LEU A 165 -9.64 26.90 11.82
CA LEU A 165 -8.33 26.59 11.24
C LEU A 165 -7.51 25.68 12.15
N ASN A 166 -7.58 25.87 13.47
CA ASN A 166 -6.91 24.98 14.42
C ASN A 166 -7.56 23.58 14.44
N ASP A 167 -8.88 23.49 14.38
CA ASP A 167 -9.60 22.22 14.27
C ASP A 167 -9.29 21.49 12.96
N ILE A 168 -9.09 22.22 11.85
CA ILE A 168 -8.64 21.64 10.57
C ILE A 168 -7.24 21.04 10.74
N LEU A 169 -6.31 21.76 11.37
CA LEU A 169 -4.97 21.24 11.63
C LEU A 169 -5.01 19.99 12.49
N LEU A 170 -5.80 19.99 13.56
CA LEU A 170 -5.96 18.81 14.42
C LEU A 170 -6.60 17.62 13.69
N ALA A 171 -7.57 17.90 12.81
CA ALA A 171 -8.20 16.86 12.00
C ALA A 171 -7.20 16.18 11.03
N GLN A 172 -6.04 16.77 10.76
CA GLN A 172 -4.99 16.20 9.90
C GLN A 172 -4.04 15.22 10.63
N ASP A 173 -4.11 15.09 11.96
CA ASP A 173 -3.28 14.16 12.73
C ASP A 173 -3.47 12.69 12.33
N TYR A 174 -4.56 12.37 11.61
CA TYR A 174 -4.75 11.04 11.01
C TYR A 174 -3.60 10.64 10.08
N GLN A 175 -2.94 11.60 9.43
CA GLN A 175 -1.95 11.34 8.39
C GLN A 175 -0.74 10.55 8.92
N ASP A 176 -0.27 10.85 10.13
CA ASP A 176 0.81 10.11 10.78
C ASP A 176 0.39 8.66 11.07
N LEU A 177 -0.81 8.50 11.62
CA LEU A 177 -1.34 7.19 11.97
C LEU A 177 -1.60 6.33 10.73
N THR A 178 -2.20 6.90 9.69
CA THR A 178 -2.43 6.20 8.42
C THR A 178 -1.13 5.88 7.70
N GLY A 179 -0.14 6.78 7.76
CA GLY A 179 1.18 6.56 7.17
C GLY A 179 1.92 5.39 7.84
N GLN A 180 1.85 5.30 9.17
CA GLN A 180 2.40 4.16 9.90
C GLN A 180 1.70 2.84 9.53
N VAL A 181 0.38 2.84 9.36
CA VAL A 181 -0.37 1.66 8.96
C VAL A 181 0.00 1.23 7.54
N ILE A 182 0.03 2.14 6.58
CA ILE A 182 0.43 1.86 5.19
C ILE A 182 1.84 1.27 5.16
N LYS A 183 2.81 1.90 5.84
CA LYS A 183 4.20 1.41 5.88
C LYS A 183 4.30 -0.03 6.38
N ARG A 184 3.52 -0.39 7.40
CA ARG A 184 3.46 -1.76 7.94
C ARG A 184 2.82 -2.74 6.94
N VAL A 185 1.75 -2.33 6.26
CA VAL A 185 1.11 -3.16 5.22
C VAL A 185 2.05 -3.35 4.03
N THR A 186 2.75 -2.32 3.58
CA THR A 186 3.76 -2.44 2.50
C THR A 186 4.87 -3.42 2.90
N GLN A 187 5.38 -3.31 4.13
CA GLN A 187 6.41 -4.24 4.61
C GLN A 187 5.92 -5.69 4.64
N LEU A 188 4.66 -5.93 5.04
CA LEU A 188 4.04 -7.25 5.00
C LEU A 188 3.99 -7.80 3.56
N VAL A 189 3.54 -6.99 2.60
CA VAL A 189 3.46 -7.40 1.19
C VAL A 189 4.85 -7.76 0.66
N THR A 190 5.88 -6.96 0.95
CA THR A 190 7.26 -7.24 0.54
C THR A 190 7.80 -8.53 1.17
N GLU A 191 7.47 -8.83 2.42
CA GLU A 191 7.90 -10.06 3.08
C GLU A 191 7.21 -11.30 2.50
N VAL A 192 5.89 -11.21 2.24
CA VAL A 192 5.13 -12.27 1.56
C VAL A 192 5.66 -12.51 0.16
N GLU A 193 5.93 -11.46 -0.61
CA GLU A 193 6.54 -11.56 -1.94
C GLU A 193 7.91 -12.26 -1.87
N GLY A 194 8.76 -11.89 -0.92
CA GLY A 194 10.06 -12.54 -0.70
C GLY A 194 9.94 -14.03 -0.35
N ASN A 195 8.95 -14.40 0.46
CA ASN A 195 8.71 -15.80 0.83
C ASN A 195 8.11 -16.60 -0.33
N LEU A 196 7.23 -16.01 -1.14
CA LEU A 196 6.74 -16.62 -2.38
C LEU A 196 7.86 -16.82 -3.40
N LEU A 197 8.77 -15.86 -3.54
CA LEU A 197 9.97 -16.00 -4.37
C LEU A 197 10.85 -17.16 -3.91
N LYS A 198 11.10 -17.28 -2.59
CA LYS A 198 11.84 -18.42 -2.04
C LYS A 198 11.13 -19.74 -2.33
N LEU A 199 9.81 -19.80 -2.15
CA LEU A 199 9.00 -20.99 -2.47
C LEU A 199 9.15 -21.39 -3.94
N VAL A 200 9.04 -20.44 -4.87
CA VAL A 200 9.19 -20.70 -6.31
C VAL A 200 10.61 -21.16 -6.65
N LEU A 201 11.64 -20.52 -6.09
CA LEU A 201 13.03 -20.94 -6.28
C LEU A 201 13.26 -22.35 -5.74
N MET A 202 12.73 -22.66 -4.56
CA MET A 202 12.86 -23.98 -3.95
C MET A 202 12.07 -25.05 -4.70
N ALA A 203 10.88 -24.74 -5.23
CA ALA A 203 10.14 -25.62 -6.14
C ALA A 203 10.93 -25.90 -7.43
N SER A 204 11.56 -24.88 -8.01
CA SER A 204 12.48 -25.06 -9.15
C SER A 204 13.68 -25.94 -8.81
N HIS A 205 14.20 -25.87 -7.59
CA HIS A 205 15.26 -26.77 -7.12
C HIS A 205 14.77 -28.20 -6.95
N VAL A 206 13.56 -28.40 -6.44
CA VAL A 206 12.90 -29.70 -6.31
C VAL A 206 12.61 -30.31 -7.69
N ASP A 207 12.14 -29.53 -8.67
CA ASP A 207 11.96 -29.98 -10.06
C ASP A 207 13.27 -30.45 -10.69
N ARG A 208 14.36 -29.69 -10.45
CA ARG A 208 15.72 -30.09 -10.85
C ARG A 208 16.16 -31.39 -10.19
N PHE A 209 15.78 -31.60 -8.94
CA PHE A 209 16.09 -32.79 -8.15
C PHE A 209 15.24 -34.02 -8.55
N ALA A 210 14.01 -33.80 -9.00
CA ALA A 210 13.08 -34.83 -9.48
C ALA A 210 13.31 -35.21 -10.96
N GLY A 211 14.15 -34.45 -11.69
CA GLY A 211 14.38 -34.64 -13.13
C GLY A 211 13.19 -34.18 -13.98
N ILE A 212 12.29 -33.38 -13.42
CA ILE A 212 11.12 -32.84 -14.12
C ILE A 212 11.58 -31.59 -14.86
N GLN A 213 11.90 -31.75 -16.15
CA GLN A 213 12.11 -30.62 -17.04
C GLN A 213 10.74 -30.02 -17.37
N HIS A 214 10.45 -28.86 -16.78
CA HIS A 214 9.40 -28.00 -17.29
C HIS A 214 9.91 -27.26 -18.52
N ASP A 215 9.09 -27.22 -19.56
CA ASP A 215 9.35 -26.36 -20.71
C ASP A 215 9.19 -24.89 -20.25
N HIS A 216 10.33 -24.25 -19.98
CA HIS A 216 10.38 -22.87 -19.52
C HIS A 216 9.79 -21.88 -20.54
N GLU A 217 9.67 -22.26 -21.82
CA GLU A 217 8.97 -21.44 -22.83
C GLU A 217 7.45 -21.50 -22.65
N ALA A 218 6.89 -22.67 -22.36
CA ALA A 218 5.46 -22.84 -22.12
C ALA A 218 4.97 -22.09 -20.86
N LEU A 219 5.75 -22.13 -19.77
CA LEU A 219 5.43 -21.41 -18.53
C LEU A 219 5.50 -19.89 -18.68
N ARG A 220 6.42 -19.37 -19.51
CA ARG A 220 6.49 -17.93 -19.82
C ARG A 220 5.31 -17.48 -20.68
N ALA A 221 4.90 -18.29 -21.65
CA ALA A 221 3.74 -18.00 -22.49
C ALA A 221 2.42 -17.96 -21.69
N GLU A 222 2.25 -18.83 -20.69
CA GLU A 222 1.11 -18.76 -19.76
C GLU A 222 1.15 -17.53 -18.84
N GLN A 223 2.34 -17.12 -18.37
CA GLN A 223 2.49 -15.92 -17.55
C GLN A 223 2.17 -14.63 -18.32
N GLU A 224 2.51 -14.57 -19.61
CA GLU A 224 2.17 -13.45 -20.48
C GLU A 224 0.66 -13.37 -20.75
N GLN A 225 -0.05 -14.50 -20.81
CA GLN A 225 -1.51 -14.52 -20.94
C GLN A 225 -2.25 -14.13 -19.65
N GLN A 226 -1.64 -14.34 -18.47
CA GLN A 226 -2.26 -14.00 -17.17
C GLN A 226 -2.01 -12.55 -16.72
N LYS A 227 -1.16 -11.79 -17.41
CA LYS A 227 -0.95 -10.35 -17.18
C LYS A 227 -2.02 -9.48 -17.85
N GLU A 228 -3.30 -9.86 -17.77
CA GLU A 228 -4.36 -8.86 -17.88
C GLU A 228 -4.63 -8.34 -16.47
N PRO A 229 -4.06 -7.18 -16.07
CA PRO A 229 -4.28 -6.66 -14.73
C PRO A 229 -5.76 -6.26 -14.64
N SER A 230 -6.42 -6.75 -13.58
CA SER A 230 -7.71 -6.25 -13.12
C SER A 230 -7.73 -4.72 -13.20
N ARG A 231 -8.62 -4.18 -14.04
CA ARG A 231 -8.81 -2.75 -14.32
C ARG A 231 -9.25 -1.99 -13.06
N GLY A 232 -8.30 -1.64 -12.21
CA GLY A 232 -8.43 -0.66 -11.16
C GLY A 232 -7.62 0.57 -11.55
N GLU A 233 -8.26 1.56 -12.17
CA GLU A 233 -7.62 2.82 -12.55
C GLU A 233 -7.47 3.69 -11.29
N GLY A 234 -6.33 3.54 -10.61
CA GLY A 234 -5.88 4.48 -9.56
C GLY A 234 -5.14 5.68 -10.17
N PRO A 235 -4.76 6.68 -9.35
CA PRO A 235 -3.88 7.75 -9.79
C PRO A 235 -2.59 7.17 -10.40
N GLN A 236 -2.30 7.51 -11.65
CA GLN A 236 -1.19 6.94 -12.40
C GLN A 236 0.14 7.40 -11.81
N ILE A 237 0.79 6.53 -11.02
CA ILE A 237 2.11 6.78 -10.46
C ILE A 237 3.14 6.28 -11.50
N HIS A 238 4.01 7.19 -11.94
CA HIS A 238 4.99 7.00 -13.04
C HIS A 238 4.40 6.96 -14.45
N ALA A 239 3.57 7.95 -14.80
CA ALA A 239 3.11 8.19 -16.17
C ALA A 239 4.26 8.40 -17.19
N ASP A 240 5.45 8.78 -16.72
CA ASP A 240 6.65 9.00 -17.54
C ASP A 240 7.30 7.70 -18.06
N LYS A 241 6.95 6.54 -17.49
CA LYS A 241 7.59 5.25 -17.80
C LYS A 241 6.66 4.27 -18.49
N ARG A 242 5.40 4.65 -18.71
CA ARG A 242 4.33 3.81 -19.24
C ARG A 242 3.93 4.30 -20.63
N GLU A 243 3.92 3.40 -21.61
CA GLU A 243 3.51 3.71 -22.99
C GLU A 243 1.99 3.82 -23.16
N ASP A 244 1.21 3.35 -22.17
CA ASP A 244 -0.26 3.31 -22.19
C ASP A 244 -0.93 4.53 -21.51
N VAL A 245 -0.15 5.57 -21.18
CA VAL A 245 -0.65 6.78 -20.52
C VAL A 245 -0.55 7.97 -21.47
N ALA A 246 -1.69 8.58 -21.78
CA ALA A 246 -1.73 9.82 -22.56
C ALA A 246 -1.02 10.93 -21.78
N SER A 247 0.12 11.37 -22.30
CA SER A 247 1.01 12.32 -21.65
C SER A 247 0.77 13.75 -22.12
N ASN A 248 0.15 13.91 -23.29
CA ASN A 248 -0.12 15.18 -23.95
C ASN A 248 -1.49 15.15 -24.67
N GLN A 249 -1.95 16.31 -25.16
CA GLN A 249 -3.24 16.45 -25.83
C GLN A 249 -3.29 15.75 -27.21
N ASP A 250 -2.14 15.58 -27.87
CA ASP A 250 -2.06 14.86 -29.15
C ASP A 250 -2.29 13.35 -28.94
N ASP A 251 -1.77 12.77 -27.84
CA ASP A 251 -2.01 11.38 -27.44
C ASP A 251 -3.51 11.14 -27.12
N VAL A 252 -4.19 12.15 -26.58
CA VAL A 252 -5.64 12.12 -26.32
C VAL A 252 -6.42 12.15 -27.63
N ASP A 253 -6.04 13.00 -28.58
CA ASP A 253 -6.69 13.11 -29.89
C ASP A 253 -6.48 11.83 -30.74
N ASP A 254 -5.31 11.18 -30.62
CA ASP A 254 -5.01 9.89 -31.24
C ASP A 254 -5.87 8.76 -30.64
N LEU A 255 -6.06 8.75 -29.31
CA LEU A 255 -6.96 7.81 -28.64
C LEU A 255 -8.41 8.02 -29.06
N LEU A 256 -8.88 9.28 -29.16
CA LEU A 256 -10.24 9.60 -29.62
C LEU A 256 -10.46 9.18 -31.08
N SER A 257 -9.46 9.40 -31.93
CA SER A 257 -9.46 8.95 -33.33
C SER A 257 -9.52 7.43 -33.45
N SER A 258 -8.83 6.69 -32.57
CA SER A 258 -8.84 5.22 -32.53
C SER A 258 -10.19 4.63 -32.07
N LEU A 259 -10.95 5.40 -31.28
CA LEU A 259 -12.29 5.06 -30.78
C LEU A 259 -13.42 5.49 -31.75
N GLY A 260 -13.07 6.13 -32.88
CA GLY A 260 -14.00 6.48 -33.95
C GLY A 260 -14.79 7.77 -33.72
N PHE A 261 -14.26 8.70 -32.93
CA PHE A 261 -14.75 10.08 -32.81
C PHE A 261 -13.93 11.06 -33.66
#